data_AF-A0A949XZ05-F1
#
_entry.id   AF-A0A949XZ05-F1
#
_cell.length_a   1.000
_cell.length_b   1.000
_cell.length_c   1.000
_cell.angle_alpha   90.00
_cell.angle_beta   90.00
_cell.angle_gamma   90.00
#
_symmetry.space_group_name_H-M   'P 1'
#
loop_
_entity.id
_entity.type
_entity.pdbx_description
1 polymer ?
#
loop_
_entity_poly.entity_id
_entity_poly.type
_entity_poly.pdbx_seq_one_letter_code
_entity_poly.pdbx_strand_id
1 'polypeptide(L)'
;MSDVETLLAESPLFGSLDDEDRAALAESIGMARYAPGEVLFSRGDPGDKLYLVRRGRVQISLVNRVGETIVLAEQTAGDLFGEVAVFDGGSRTAGASAVEETEVLTLGRDDLRRFLGAHPRAALDLLGVMGRRLRNTGELLQDVVTRNFNEEVVEHMTFGERAADRVAAFGGSWTFIGLFLGLLFAWTGTNLWILIEKPFDPYPFILLNLVLSTLAAFQAPVIMMSQNRQSAKDRLKADLDYEVNLKAELEIAQLHRKVDQIYEILQAKRGPLEASPPSGRSASPPIEMIDAPDIL
;
A
#
# COMPACT_ATOMS: atom_id res chain seq x y z
N MET A 1 -30.73 11.60 -17.86
CA MET A 1 -29.86 11.70 -16.67
C MET A 1 -29.80 13.14 -16.24
N SER A 2 -30.11 13.41 -14.97
CA SER A 2 -29.84 14.72 -14.36
C SER A 2 -28.31 14.95 -14.24
N ASP A 3 -27.88 16.21 -14.13
CA ASP A 3 -26.46 16.56 -13.91
C ASP A 3 -25.89 15.89 -12.64
N VAL A 4 -26.74 15.68 -11.63
CA VAL A 4 -26.41 14.98 -10.38
C VAL A 4 -26.12 13.50 -10.62
N GLU A 5 -26.95 12.81 -11.41
CA GLU A 5 -26.74 11.39 -11.74
C GLU A 5 -25.41 11.17 -12.47
N THR A 6 -25.06 12.05 -13.41
CA THR A 6 -23.78 11.97 -14.13
C THR A 6 -22.60 12.11 -13.16
N LEU A 7 -22.64 13.09 -12.27
CA LEU A 7 -21.58 13.29 -11.26
C LEU A 7 -21.49 12.11 -10.28
N LEU A 8 -22.63 11.52 -9.88
CA LEU A 8 -22.63 10.31 -9.05
C LEU A 8 -22.01 9.12 -9.79
N ALA A 9 -22.27 8.97 -11.09
CA ALA A 9 -21.70 7.91 -11.91
C ALA A 9 -20.18 8.04 -12.09
N GLU A 10 -19.67 9.27 -12.22
CA GLU A 10 -18.23 9.54 -12.27
C GLU A 10 -17.57 9.48 -10.89
N SER A 11 -18.37 9.55 -9.82
CA SER A 11 -17.82 9.62 -8.48
C SER A 11 -17.08 8.33 -8.09
N PRO A 12 -15.99 8.44 -7.33
CA PRO A 12 -15.16 7.28 -7.02
C PRO A 12 -15.80 6.26 -6.07
N LEU A 13 -16.93 6.61 -5.44
CA LEU A 13 -17.68 5.78 -4.48
C LEU A 13 -19.00 5.26 -5.07
N PHE A 14 -19.75 6.09 -5.80
CA PHE A 14 -21.10 5.75 -6.28
C PHE A 14 -21.13 5.31 -7.75
N GLY A 15 -20.00 5.32 -8.46
CA GLY A 15 -19.94 4.89 -9.86
C GLY A 15 -20.31 3.43 -10.11
N SER A 16 -20.25 2.57 -9.09
CA SER A 16 -20.66 1.16 -9.20
C SER A 16 -22.17 0.92 -9.03
N LEU A 17 -22.95 1.94 -8.65
CA LEU A 17 -24.40 1.81 -8.53
C LEU A 17 -25.04 1.64 -9.92
N ASP A 18 -26.11 0.87 -9.99
CA ASP A 18 -26.95 0.81 -11.19
C ASP A 18 -27.78 2.10 -11.36
N ASP A 19 -28.46 2.24 -12.49
CA ASP A 19 -29.16 3.48 -12.82
C ASP A 19 -30.38 3.74 -11.93
N GLU A 20 -31.03 2.69 -11.42
CA GLU A 20 -32.18 2.80 -10.52
C GLU A 20 -31.73 3.27 -9.14
N ASP A 21 -30.72 2.62 -8.58
CA ASP A 21 -30.11 2.97 -7.29
C ASP A 21 -29.48 4.38 -7.34
N ARG A 22 -28.86 4.75 -8.46
CA ARG A 22 -28.30 6.10 -8.66
C ARG A 22 -29.38 7.17 -8.72
N ALA A 23 -30.49 6.92 -9.42
CA ALA A 23 -31.61 7.84 -9.48
C ALA A 23 -32.26 8.01 -8.10
N ALA A 24 -32.46 6.93 -7.36
CA ALA A 24 -33.00 6.97 -5.99
C ALA A 24 -32.07 7.73 -5.03
N LEU A 25 -30.75 7.53 -5.14
CA LEU A 25 -29.78 8.29 -4.34
C LEU A 25 -29.79 9.78 -4.67
N ALA A 26 -29.93 10.12 -5.96
CA ALA A 26 -29.96 11.51 -6.43
C ALA A 26 -31.10 12.33 -5.81
N GLU A 27 -32.23 11.71 -5.46
CA GLU A 27 -33.35 12.39 -4.76
C GLU A 27 -32.97 12.90 -3.36
N SER A 28 -31.96 12.28 -2.74
CA SER A 28 -31.47 12.64 -1.40
C SER A 28 -30.27 13.60 -1.44
N ILE A 29 -29.83 14.02 -2.62
CA ILE A 29 -28.69 14.91 -2.78
C ILE A 29 -29.11 16.37 -2.61
N GLY A 30 -28.47 17.05 -1.65
CA GLY A 30 -28.51 18.51 -1.52
C GLY A 30 -27.43 19.18 -2.34
N MET A 31 -27.54 20.51 -2.51
CA MET A 31 -26.51 21.34 -3.15
C MET A 31 -26.16 22.52 -2.25
N ALA A 32 -24.87 22.81 -2.15
CA ALA A 32 -24.35 23.95 -1.38
C ALA A 32 -23.32 24.73 -2.22
N ARG A 33 -23.24 26.03 -1.95
CA ARG A 33 -22.29 26.96 -2.58
C ARG A 33 -21.45 27.64 -1.50
N TYR A 34 -20.18 27.82 -1.80
CA TYR A 34 -19.19 28.41 -0.89
C TYR A 34 -18.39 29.48 -1.62
N ALA A 35 -18.20 30.63 -0.97
CA ALA A 35 -17.35 31.71 -1.45
C ALA A 35 -15.85 31.37 -1.25
N PRO A 36 -14.93 32.01 -2.00
CA PRO A 36 -13.49 31.84 -1.77
C PRO A 36 -13.12 32.14 -0.30
N GLY A 37 -12.39 31.22 0.33
CA GLY A 37 -11.99 31.29 1.74
C GLY A 37 -13.04 30.80 2.74
N GLU A 38 -14.26 30.47 2.31
CA GLU A 38 -15.31 30.00 3.20
C GLU A 38 -15.01 28.57 3.71
N VAL A 39 -15.20 28.34 5.00
CA VAL A 39 -14.94 27.05 5.66
C VAL A 39 -16.18 26.18 5.55
N LEU A 40 -16.02 24.99 4.97
CA LEU A 40 -17.09 24.00 4.86
C LEU A 40 -17.29 23.27 6.19
N PHE A 41 -16.19 22.88 6.83
CA PHE A 41 -16.15 22.30 8.18
C PHE A 41 -14.72 22.35 8.73
N SER A 42 -14.60 22.26 10.05
CA SER A 42 -13.32 22.20 10.77
C SER A 42 -13.05 20.80 11.32
N ARG A 43 -11.77 20.52 11.60
CA ARG A 43 -11.38 19.29 12.31
C ARG A 43 -12.07 19.25 13.68
N GLY A 44 -12.66 18.10 14.01
CA GLY A 44 -13.38 17.89 15.27
C GLY A 44 -14.88 18.12 15.19
N ASP A 45 -15.36 18.83 14.16
CA ASP A 45 -16.79 19.03 13.93
C ASP A 45 -17.51 17.67 13.74
N PRO A 46 -18.81 17.58 14.03
CA PRO A 46 -19.60 16.40 13.68
C PRO A 46 -19.54 16.07 12.18
N GLY A 47 -19.35 14.80 11.85
CA GLY A 47 -19.28 14.31 10.47
C GLY A 47 -20.62 13.84 9.92
N ASP A 48 -21.58 14.74 9.76
CA ASP A 48 -22.97 14.43 9.45
C ASP A 48 -23.28 14.28 7.95
N LYS A 49 -22.38 14.71 7.06
CA LYS A 49 -22.59 14.66 5.60
C LYS A 49 -21.27 14.51 4.83
N LEU A 50 -21.36 13.95 3.63
CA LEU A 50 -20.25 13.88 2.68
C LEU A 50 -20.49 14.86 1.53
N TYR A 51 -19.42 15.16 0.80
CA TYR A 51 -19.40 16.19 -0.24
C TYR A 51 -18.80 15.64 -1.53
N LEU A 52 -19.39 15.99 -2.66
CA LEU A 52 -18.84 15.76 -3.99
C LEU A 52 -18.68 17.11 -4.68
N VAL A 53 -17.48 17.44 -5.13
CA VAL A 53 -17.25 18.73 -5.80
C VAL A 53 -17.90 18.68 -7.18
N ARG A 54 -18.83 19.61 -7.44
CA ARG A 54 -19.42 19.81 -8.76
C ARG A 54 -18.58 20.78 -9.59
N ARG A 55 -18.14 21.88 -8.96
CA ARG A 55 -17.32 22.92 -9.57
C ARG A 55 -16.52 23.64 -8.50
N GLY A 56 -15.31 24.08 -8.83
CA GLY A 56 -14.45 24.84 -7.93
C GLY A 56 -13.31 23.99 -7.37
N ARG A 57 -12.69 24.48 -6.29
CA ARG A 57 -11.60 23.80 -5.58
C ARG A 57 -11.76 23.92 -4.07
N VAL A 58 -11.61 22.80 -3.38
CA VAL A 58 -11.64 22.70 -1.90
C VAL A 58 -10.28 22.26 -1.40
N GLN A 59 -9.74 22.96 -0.42
CA GLN A 59 -8.50 22.61 0.26
C GLN A 59 -8.81 21.83 1.54
N ILE A 60 -8.23 20.63 1.68
CA ILE A 60 -8.27 19.83 2.90
C ILE A 60 -7.01 20.14 3.72
N SER A 61 -7.18 20.50 4.99
CA SER A 61 -6.06 20.94 5.82
C SER A 61 -6.15 20.51 7.29
N LEU A 62 -4.98 20.45 7.94
CA LEU A 62 -4.84 20.31 9.37
C LEU A 62 -4.22 21.58 9.94
N VAL A 63 -4.79 22.09 11.04
CA VAL A 63 -4.15 23.12 11.84
C VAL A 63 -3.34 22.42 12.93
N ASN A 64 -2.04 22.68 13.00
CA ASN A 64 -1.16 22.12 14.03
C ASN A 64 -1.32 22.88 15.37
N ARG A 65 -0.64 22.42 16.42
CA ARG A 65 -0.72 23.05 17.76
C ARG A 65 -0.18 24.49 17.81
N VAL A 66 0.57 24.90 16.80
CA VAL A 66 1.19 26.23 16.67
C VAL A 66 0.32 27.17 15.80
N GLY A 67 -0.80 26.67 15.26
CA GLY A 67 -1.72 27.44 14.41
C GLY A 67 -1.35 27.48 12.93
N GLU A 68 -0.32 26.73 12.52
CA GLU A 68 0.07 26.62 11.12
C GLU A 68 -0.86 25.65 10.37
N THR A 69 -1.25 26.04 9.15
CA THR A 69 -2.12 25.25 8.28
C THR A 69 -1.28 24.35 7.39
N ILE A 70 -1.41 23.04 7.58
CA ILE A 70 -0.79 22.00 6.75
C ILE A 70 -1.82 21.55 5.72
N VAL A 71 -1.55 21.80 4.44
CA VAL A 71 -2.40 21.34 3.33
C VAL A 71 -2.18 19.84 3.13
N LEU A 72 -3.25 19.06 3.22
CA LEU A 72 -3.21 17.62 2.98
C LEU A 72 -3.48 17.26 1.52
N ALA A 73 -4.46 17.93 0.91
CA ALA A 73 -4.88 17.70 -0.46
C ALA A 73 -5.75 18.84 -0.98
N GLU A 74 -5.86 18.97 -2.29
CA GLU A 74 -6.89 19.77 -2.97
C GLU A 74 -7.89 18.84 -3.67
N GLN A 75 -9.17 19.17 -3.58
CA GLN A 75 -10.28 18.44 -4.20
C GLN A 75 -10.87 19.30 -5.32
N THR A 76 -11.08 18.69 -6.47
CA THR A 76 -11.55 19.29 -7.73
C THR A 76 -12.84 18.61 -8.18
N ALA A 77 -13.45 19.10 -9.26
CA ALA A 77 -14.71 18.54 -9.78
C ALA A 77 -14.63 17.01 -9.98
N GLY A 78 -15.62 16.29 -9.43
CA GLY A 78 -15.67 14.83 -9.40
C GLY A 78 -15.08 14.20 -8.12
N ASP A 79 -14.32 14.96 -7.33
CA ASP A 79 -13.70 14.45 -6.11
C ASP A 79 -14.69 14.41 -4.93
N LEU A 80 -14.63 13.31 -4.19
CA LEU A 80 -15.43 13.05 -3.00
C LEU A 80 -14.60 13.28 -1.73
N PHE A 81 -15.17 13.94 -0.73
CA PHE A 81 -14.51 14.15 0.55
C PHE A 81 -15.48 14.20 1.74
N GLY A 82 -14.94 13.99 2.94
CA GLY A 82 -15.72 14.00 4.19
C GLY A 82 -16.52 12.72 4.43
N GLU A 83 -16.20 11.65 3.71
CA GLU A 83 -16.85 10.35 3.72
C GLU A 83 -16.56 9.54 4.99
N VAL A 84 -15.34 9.63 5.54
CA VAL A 84 -14.89 8.82 6.68
C VAL A 84 -15.86 8.95 7.85
N ALA A 85 -16.12 10.20 8.25
CA ALA A 85 -16.94 10.51 9.39
C ALA A 85 -18.42 10.13 9.17
N VAL A 86 -18.89 10.07 7.91
CA VAL A 86 -20.25 9.61 7.60
C VAL A 86 -20.39 8.11 7.83
N PHE A 87 -19.38 7.32 7.48
CA PHE A 87 -19.40 5.87 7.62
C PHE A 87 -19.11 5.36 9.03
N ASP A 88 -18.13 5.95 9.72
CA ASP A 88 -17.69 5.46 11.04
C ASP A 88 -18.44 6.09 12.23
N GLY A 89 -19.21 7.16 11.98
CA GLY A 89 -19.98 7.85 13.00
C GLY A 89 -19.23 8.96 13.76
N GLY A 90 -17.94 9.13 13.50
CA GLY A 90 -17.03 10.01 14.23
C GLY A 90 -17.07 11.49 13.86
N SER A 91 -16.04 12.21 14.30
CA SER A 91 -15.80 13.63 14.00
C SER A 91 -14.95 13.80 12.73
N ARG A 92 -14.97 15.01 12.14
CA ARG A 92 -14.11 15.38 11.01
C ARG A 92 -12.63 15.20 11.37
N THR A 93 -11.92 14.46 10.51
CA THR A 93 -10.48 14.17 10.68
C THR A 93 -9.58 15.33 10.24
N ALA A 94 -10.08 16.19 9.36
CA ALA A 94 -9.41 17.39 8.83
C ALA A 94 -10.43 18.52 8.61
N GLY A 95 -9.95 19.75 8.40
CA GLY A 95 -10.77 20.87 7.96
C GLY A 95 -10.85 20.96 6.44
N ALA A 96 -11.89 21.61 5.93
CA ALA A 96 -12.11 21.86 4.52
C ALA A 96 -12.54 23.32 4.27
N SER A 97 -11.90 24.00 3.33
CA SER A 97 -12.24 25.36 2.93
C SER A 97 -12.20 25.54 1.43
N ALA A 98 -13.07 26.39 0.89
CA ALA A 98 -13.11 26.70 -0.53
C ALA A 98 -11.93 27.60 -0.92
N VAL A 99 -11.19 27.25 -1.97
CA VAL A 99 -10.09 28.06 -2.53
C VAL A 99 -10.64 29.10 -3.51
N GLU A 100 -11.69 28.74 -4.23
CA GLU A 100 -12.42 29.59 -5.16
C GLU A 100 -13.93 29.39 -4.98
N GLU A 101 -14.76 30.09 -5.77
CA GLU A 101 -16.21 29.88 -5.74
C GLU A 101 -16.51 28.41 -6.07
N THR A 102 -17.08 27.70 -5.09
CA THR A 102 -17.20 26.25 -5.13
C THR A 102 -18.65 25.82 -4.94
N GLU A 103 -19.10 24.94 -5.83
CA GLU A 103 -20.37 24.23 -5.72
C GLU A 103 -20.12 22.77 -5.38
N VAL A 104 -20.83 22.26 -4.39
CA VAL A 104 -20.73 20.87 -3.94
C VAL A 104 -22.11 20.24 -3.85
N LEU A 105 -22.18 18.96 -4.18
CA LEU A 105 -23.30 18.09 -3.83
C LEU A 105 -23.08 17.55 -2.42
N THR A 106 -24.14 17.46 -1.63
CA THR A 106 -24.08 17.01 -0.23
C THR A 106 -25.01 15.83 -0.01
N LEU A 107 -24.52 14.79 0.66
CA LEU A 107 -25.35 13.66 1.09
C LEU A 107 -25.25 13.51 2.61
N GLY A 108 -26.39 13.60 3.29
CA GLY A 108 -26.48 13.41 4.73
C GLY A 108 -26.27 11.95 5.13
N ARG A 109 -25.70 11.73 6.33
CA ARG A 109 -25.50 10.40 6.91
C ARG A 109 -26.82 9.65 7.05
N ASP A 110 -27.85 10.31 7.55
CA ASP A 110 -29.16 9.68 7.78
C ASP A 110 -29.85 9.32 6.47
N ASP A 111 -29.71 10.16 5.43
CA ASP A 111 -30.26 9.88 4.11
C ASP A 111 -29.51 8.74 3.43
N LEU A 112 -28.18 8.71 3.51
CA LEU A 112 -27.37 7.57 3.05
C LEU A 112 -27.79 6.28 3.78
N ARG A 113 -27.97 6.31 5.11
CA ARG A 113 -28.42 5.13 5.87
C ARG A 113 -29.81 4.67 5.45
N ARG A 114 -30.73 5.60 5.18
CA ARG A 114 -32.08 5.29 4.70
C ARG A 114 -32.03 4.64 3.32
N PHE A 115 -31.24 5.20 2.40
CA PHE A 115 -31.00 4.65 1.07
C PHE A 115 -30.42 3.23 1.14
N LEU A 116 -29.33 3.03 1.87
CA LEU A 116 -28.71 1.69 1.98
C LEU A 116 -29.62 0.65 2.67
N GLY A 117 -30.50 1.11 3.56
CA GLY A 117 -31.52 0.25 4.18
C GLY A 117 -32.60 -0.23 3.20
N ALA A 118 -32.92 0.59 2.19
CA ALA A 118 -33.88 0.27 1.14
C ALA A 118 -33.24 -0.46 -0.05
N HIS A 119 -31.95 -0.25 -0.29
CA HIS A 119 -31.21 -0.80 -1.43
C HIS A 119 -30.02 -1.68 -0.98
N PRO A 120 -30.24 -2.94 -0.54
CA PRO A 120 -29.15 -3.81 -0.04
C PRO A 120 -28.08 -4.15 -1.07
N ARG A 121 -28.41 -4.16 -2.37
CA ARG A 121 -27.44 -4.41 -3.44
C ARG A 121 -26.43 -3.26 -3.55
N ALA A 122 -26.91 -2.01 -3.58
CA ALA A 122 -26.07 -0.82 -3.47
C ALA A 122 -25.10 -0.89 -2.26
N ALA A 123 -25.57 -1.36 -1.10
CA ALA A 123 -24.71 -1.50 0.08
C ALA A 123 -23.56 -2.49 -0.15
N LEU A 124 -23.82 -3.65 -0.79
CA LEU A 124 -22.78 -4.62 -1.13
C LEU A 124 -21.79 -4.06 -2.16
N ASP A 125 -22.27 -3.31 -3.15
CA ASP A 125 -21.42 -2.69 -4.17
C ASP A 125 -20.48 -1.64 -3.56
N LEU A 126 -21.00 -0.78 -2.69
CA LEU A 126 -20.20 0.21 -1.95
C LEU A 126 -19.15 -0.46 -1.06
N LEU A 127 -19.50 -1.55 -0.37
CA LEU A 127 -18.53 -2.33 0.41
C LEU A 127 -17.43 -2.93 -0.48
N GLY A 128 -17.80 -3.41 -1.67
CA GLY A 128 -16.85 -3.87 -2.67
C GLY A 128 -15.89 -2.77 -3.12
N VAL A 129 -16.38 -1.56 -3.36
CA VAL A 129 -15.57 -0.38 -3.71
C VAL A 129 -14.61 -0.01 -2.56
N MET A 130 -15.11 0.07 -1.33
CA MET A 130 -14.29 0.40 -0.15
C MET A 130 -13.22 -0.68 0.11
N GLY A 131 -13.57 -1.96 -0.05
CA GLY A 131 -12.62 -3.06 0.08
C GLY A 131 -11.51 -3.04 -0.97
N ARG A 132 -11.81 -2.68 -2.22
CA ARG A 132 -10.79 -2.46 -3.27
C ARG A 132 -9.89 -1.27 -2.95
N ARG A 133 -10.46 -0.16 -2.48
CA ARG A 133 -9.68 1.03 -2.08
C ARG A 133 -8.72 0.73 -0.93
N LEU A 134 -9.18 0.00 0.08
CA LEU A 134 -8.33 -0.37 1.21
C LEU A 134 -7.12 -1.20 0.77
N ARG A 135 -7.33 -2.21 -0.09
CA ARG A 135 -6.23 -3.02 -0.66
C ARG A 135 -5.24 -2.16 -1.44
N ASN A 136 -5.73 -1.31 -2.34
CA ASN A 136 -4.86 -0.47 -3.18
C ASN A 136 -4.05 0.55 -2.34
N THR A 137 -4.64 1.12 -1.28
CA THR A 137 -3.91 2.02 -0.37
C THR A 137 -2.84 1.27 0.44
N GLY A 138 -3.11 0.02 0.84
CA GLY A 138 -2.13 -0.83 1.52
C GLY A 138 -0.89 -1.12 0.66
N GLU A 139 -1.09 -1.45 -0.62
CA GLU A 139 0.01 -1.71 -1.57
C GLU A 139 0.87 -0.46 -1.83
N LEU A 140 0.26 0.71 -1.95
CA LEU A 140 0.99 1.97 -2.15
C LEU A 140 1.82 2.38 -0.94
N LEU A 141 1.31 2.16 0.28
CA LEU A 141 2.06 2.43 1.51
C LEU A 141 3.29 1.51 1.62
N GLN A 142 3.19 0.27 1.16
CA GLN A 142 4.32 -0.67 1.17
C GLN A 142 5.48 -0.16 0.30
N ASP A 143 5.21 0.27 -0.93
CA ASP A 143 6.28 0.76 -1.84
C ASP A 143 6.94 2.05 -1.30
N VAL A 144 6.15 2.96 -0.71
CA VAL A 144 6.69 4.21 -0.12
C VAL A 144 7.61 3.93 1.07
N VAL A 145 7.23 3.01 1.97
CA VAL A 145 8.02 2.69 3.16
C VAL A 145 9.33 1.97 2.78
N THR A 146 9.30 1.02 1.84
CA THR A 146 10.50 0.30 1.41
C THR A 146 11.50 1.20 0.67
N ARG A 147 11.04 2.17 -0.12
CA ARG A 147 11.92 3.14 -0.79
C ARG A 147 12.58 4.10 0.20
N ASN A 148 11.81 4.66 1.11
CA ASN A 148 12.31 5.63 2.10
C ASN A 148 13.37 4.99 3.01
N PHE A 149 13.15 3.75 3.46
CA PHE A 149 14.15 2.99 4.22
C PHE A 149 15.48 2.83 3.47
N ASN A 150 15.44 2.55 2.16
CA ASN A 150 16.66 2.41 1.38
C ASN A 150 17.42 3.72 1.21
N GLU A 151 16.72 4.84 1.06
CA GLU A 151 17.31 6.18 0.94
C GLU A 151 17.96 6.62 2.26
N GLU A 152 17.26 6.45 3.38
CA GLU A 152 17.75 6.79 4.72
C GLU A 152 19.02 5.98 5.10
N VAL A 153 19.07 4.69 4.73
CA VAL A 153 20.26 3.85 4.92
C VAL A 153 21.46 4.35 4.10
N VAL A 154 21.24 4.91 2.91
CA VAL A 154 22.32 5.44 2.05
C VAL A 154 22.83 6.78 2.57
N GLU A 155 21.96 7.66 3.06
CA GLU A 155 22.35 8.97 3.60
C GLU A 155 23.24 8.87 4.84
N HIS A 156 23.04 7.83 5.66
CA HIS A 156 23.82 7.61 6.88
C HIS A 156 25.11 6.80 6.70
N MET A 157 25.49 6.42 5.48
CA MET A 157 26.72 5.65 5.25
C MET A 157 27.98 6.50 5.43
N THR A 158 28.89 6.02 6.28
CA THR A 158 30.20 6.65 6.45
C THR A 158 31.09 6.45 5.21
N PHE A 159 32.15 7.25 5.09
CA PHE A 159 33.13 7.09 4.01
C PHE A 159 33.79 5.70 4.01
N GLY A 160 34.15 5.18 5.20
CA GLY A 160 34.78 3.87 5.35
C GLY A 160 33.89 2.73 4.89
N GLU A 161 32.58 2.82 5.16
CA GLU A 161 31.61 1.82 4.75
C GLU A 161 31.42 1.76 3.24
N ARG A 162 31.35 2.93 2.59
CA ARG A 162 31.28 3.04 1.12
C ARG A 162 32.54 2.51 0.44
N ALA A 163 33.71 2.76 1.03
CA ALA A 163 34.96 2.20 0.54
C ALA A 163 35.00 0.67 0.70
N ALA A 164 34.58 0.15 1.86
CA ALA A 164 34.49 -1.28 2.14
C ALA A 164 33.57 -2.01 1.15
N ASP A 165 32.40 -1.44 0.81
CA ASP A 165 31.48 -2.05 -0.16
C ASP A 165 32.07 -2.10 -1.56
N ARG A 166 32.78 -1.07 -2.00
CA ARG A 166 33.48 -1.11 -3.30
C ARG A 166 34.58 -2.16 -3.32
N VAL A 167 35.34 -2.27 -2.24
CA VAL A 167 36.41 -3.29 -2.12
C VAL A 167 35.81 -4.70 -2.12
N ALA A 168 34.71 -4.92 -1.40
CA ALA A 168 34.02 -6.20 -1.38
C ALA A 168 33.41 -6.55 -2.74
N ALA A 169 32.73 -5.61 -3.40
CA ALA A 169 32.15 -5.80 -4.74
C ALA A 169 33.22 -6.10 -5.80
N PHE A 170 34.37 -5.43 -5.71
CA PHE A 170 35.51 -5.70 -6.59
C PHE A 170 36.13 -7.08 -6.30
N GLY A 171 36.40 -7.39 -5.03
CA GLY A 171 36.99 -8.66 -4.60
C GLY A 171 36.11 -9.88 -4.89
N GLY A 172 34.79 -9.72 -4.99
CA GLY A 172 33.83 -10.76 -5.36
C GLY A 172 33.58 -10.92 -6.85
N SER A 173 34.28 -10.18 -7.72
CA SER A 173 34.01 -10.19 -9.17
C SER A 173 34.85 -11.22 -9.94
N TRP A 174 34.26 -11.81 -10.98
CA TRP A 174 34.97 -12.72 -11.92
C TRP A 174 36.08 -12.02 -12.69
N THR A 175 35.93 -10.72 -12.96
CA THR A 175 36.95 -9.89 -13.60
C THR A 175 38.18 -9.70 -12.73
N PHE A 176 37.99 -9.52 -11.41
CA PHE A 176 39.09 -9.48 -10.45
C PHE A 176 39.84 -10.82 -10.41
N ILE A 177 39.13 -11.94 -10.33
CA ILE A 177 39.75 -13.29 -10.34
C ILE A 177 40.60 -13.49 -11.61
N GLY A 178 40.07 -13.14 -12.79
CA GLY A 178 40.80 -13.24 -14.05
C GLY A 178 42.05 -12.35 -14.11
N LEU A 179 41.95 -11.09 -13.68
CA LEU A 179 43.07 -10.16 -13.60
C LEU A 179 44.14 -10.66 -12.62
N PHE A 180 43.73 -11.18 -11.47
CA PHE A 180 44.61 -11.69 -10.43
C PHE A 180 45.38 -12.93 -10.89
N LEU A 181 44.70 -13.87 -11.55
CA LEU A 181 45.36 -15.03 -12.17
C LEU A 181 46.35 -14.59 -13.26
N GLY A 182 45.97 -13.63 -14.10
CA GLY A 182 46.86 -13.06 -15.12
C GLY A 182 48.12 -12.43 -14.51
N LEU A 183 47.97 -11.65 -13.43
CA LEU A 183 49.08 -11.07 -12.69
C LEU A 183 50.00 -12.15 -12.11
N LEU A 184 49.44 -13.21 -11.51
CA LEU A 184 50.22 -14.33 -10.97
C LEU A 184 51.02 -15.04 -12.06
N PHE A 185 50.39 -15.39 -13.19
CA PHE A 185 51.08 -16.02 -14.32
C PHE A 185 52.16 -15.10 -14.91
N ALA A 186 51.89 -13.80 -15.03
CA ALA A 186 52.87 -12.83 -15.50
C ALA A 186 54.06 -12.70 -14.53
N TRP A 187 53.80 -12.67 -13.22
CA TRP A 187 54.84 -12.60 -12.19
C TRP A 187 55.73 -13.85 -12.18
N THR A 188 55.11 -15.03 -12.16
CA THR A 188 55.82 -16.32 -12.22
C THR A 188 56.57 -16.48 -13.53
N GLY A 189 55.94 -16.15 -14.67
CA GLY A 189 56.56 -16.22 -15.98
C GLY A 189 57.76 -15.28 -16.12
N THR A 190 57.64 -14.04 -15.62
CA THR A 190 58.75 -13.07 -15.62
C THR A 190 59.90 -13.53 -14.74
N ASN A 191 59.63 -14.01 -13.52
CA ASN A 191 60.70 -14.50 -12.64
C ASN A 191 61.38 -15.79 -13.15
N LEU A 192 60.65 -16.63 -13.89
CA LEU A 192 61.19 -17.86 -14.50
C LEU A 192 61.97 -17.57 -15.79
N TRP A 193 61.52 -16.60 -16.59
CA TRP A 193 62.13 -16.25 -17.90
C TRP A 193 63.26 -15.24 -17.76
N ILE A 194 63.00 -14.08 -17.16
CA ILE A 194 63.82 -12.87 -17.38
C ILE A 194 65.15 -12.88 -16.62
N LEU A 195 65.41 -13.85 -15.74
CA LEU A 195 66.53 -13.77 -14.82
C LEU A 195 67.18 -15.14 -14.55
N ILE A 196 67.52 -15.89 -15.61
CA ILE A 196 68.38 -17.07 -15.51
C ILE A 196 69.74 -16.74 -14.85
N GLU A 197 70.16 -15.46 -14.83
CA GLU A 197 71.38 -15.01 -14.18
C GLU A 197 71.19 -14.48 -12.73
N LYS A 198 70.07 -13.82 -12.35
CA LYS A 198 69.83 -13.25 -11.00
C LYS A 198 68.35 -13.03 -10.61
N PRO A 199 67.55 -14.08 -10.34
CA PRO A 199 66.11 -13.95 -10.01
C PRO A 199 65.80 -12.97 -8.87
N PHE A 200 64.79 -12.12 -9.07
CA PHE A 200 64.34 -11.09 -8.10
C PHE A 200 63.50 -11.73 -6.99
N ASP A 201 62.62 -12.66 -7.35
CA ASP A 201 61.85 -13.50 -6.43
C ASP A 201 61.97 -14.97 -6.89
N PRO A 202 63.09 -15.66 -6.60
CA PRO A 202 63.30 -17.04 -7.00
C PRO A 202 62.26 -17.98 -6.37
N TYR A 203 61.96 -19.09 -7.06
CA TYR A 203 61.16 -20.17 -6.49
C TYR A 203 61.72 -20.55 -5.11
N PRO A 204 60.92 -20.49 -4.02
CA PRO A 204 59.45 -20.61 -3.94
C PRO A 204 58.62 -19.29 -3.88
N PHE A 205 59.11 -18.17 -4.42
CA PHE A 205 58.40 -16.87 -4.50
C PHE A 205 57.99 -16.27 -3.15
N ILE A 206 58.98 -15.95 -2.31
CA ILE A 206 58.76 -15.47 -0.94
C ILE A 206 58.12 -14.07 -0.96
N LEU A 207 58.55 -13.20 -1.87
CA LEU A 207 58.01 -11.83 -1.95
C LEU A 207 56.56 -11.84 -2.40
N LEU A 208 56.23 -12.64 -3.42
CA LEU A 208 54.85 -12.82 -3.87
C LEU A 208 53.98 -13.36 -2.73
N ASN A 209 54.44 -14.39 -2.03
CA ASN A 209 53.69 -14.96 -0.90
C ASN A 209 53.47 -13.96 0.24
N LEU A 210 54.46 -13.10 0.52
CA LEU A 210 54.33 -12.04 1.51
C LEU A 210 53.25 -11.01 1.11
N VAL A 211 53.26 -10.57 -0.15
CA VAL A 211 52.25 -9.65 -0.69
C VAL A 211 50.85 -10.26 -0.66
N LEU A 212 50.71 -11.52 -1.11
CA LEU A 212 49.44 -12.24 -1.10
C LEU A 212 48.89 -12.43 0.32
N SER A 213 49.74 -12.81 1.27
CA SER A 213 49.34 -13.01 2.67
C SER A 213 48.91 -11.70 3.34
N THR A 214 49.62 -10.61 3.03
CA THR A 214 49.26 -9.27 3.53
C THR A 214 47.92 -8.83 2.94
N LEU A 215 47.72 -8.99 1.63
CA LEU A 215 46.47 -8.63 0.97
C LEU A 215 45.27 -9.42 1.52
N ALA A 216 45.44 -10.73 1.70
CA ALA A 216 44.41 -11.61 2.25
C ALA A 216 44.04 -11.26 3.70
N ALA A 217 45.03 -10.92 4.53
CA ALA A 217 44.82 -10.54 5.93
C ALA A 217 43.96 -9.27 6.08
N PHE A 218 44.08 -8.31 5.16
CA PHE A 218 43.25 -7.09 5.15
C PHE A 218 41.91 -7.28 4.44
N GLN A 219 41.84 -8.10 3.39
CA GLN A 219 40.64 -8.24 2.57
C GLN A 219 39.52 -9.00 3.27
N ALA A 220 39.83 -10.06 4.04
CA ALA A 220 38.81 -10.89 4.70
C ALA A 220 37.94 -10.11 5.72
N PRO A 221 38.50 -9.27 6.62
CA PRO A 221 37.70 -8.43 7.51
C PRO A 221 36.86 -7.39 6.78
N VAL A 222 37.35 -6.81 5.68
CA VAL A 222 36.62 -5.80 4.89
C VAL A 222 35.42 -6.44 4.19
N ILE A 223 35.61 -7.61 3.58
CA ILE A 223 34.51 -8.40 3.01
C ILE A 223 33.51 -8.77 4.10
N MET A 224 33.98 -9.23 5.27
CA MET A 224 33.12 -9.61 6.38
C MET A 224 32.33 -8.42 6.95
N MET A 225 32.93 -7.22 7.02
CA MET A 225 32.23 -6.00 7.43
C MET A 225 31.14 -5.61 6.42
N SER A 226 31.41 -5.69 5.12
CA SER A 226 30.42 -5.45 4.06
C SER A 226 29.28 -6.48 4.11
N GLN A 227 29.61 -7.77 4.27
CA GLN A 227 28.63 -8.86 4.41
C GLN A 227 27.77 -8.74 5.67
N ASN A 228 28.38 -8.44 6.82
CA ASN A 228 27.64 -8.24 8.08
C ASN A 228 26.66 -7.07 7.97
N ARG A 229 27.05 -5.98 7.31
CA ARG A 229 26.17 -4.84 7.05
C ARG A 229 25.02 -5.21 6.10
N GLN A 230 25.32 -5.92 5.00
CA GLN A 230 24.30 -6.33 4.04
C GLN A 230 23.30 -7.31 4.66
N SER A 231 23.78 -8.26 5.47
CA SER A 231 22.95 -9.20 6.22
C SER A 231 22.05 -8.51 7.25
N ALA A 232 22.56 -7.46 7.92
CA ALA A 232 21.75 -6.66 8.85
C ALA A 232 20.65 -5.88 8.11
N LYS A 233 20.96 -5.32 6.94
CA LYS A 233 19.98 -4.65 6.08
C LYS A 233 18.89 -5.61 5.59
N ASP A 234 19.29 -6.79 5.10
CA ASP A 234 18.37 -7.81 4.61
C ASP A 234 17.45 -8.32 5.73
N ARG A 235 17.96 -8.46 6.95
CA ARG A 235 17.17 -8.83 8.12
C ARG A 235 16.10 -7.79 8.47
N LEU A 236 16.48 -6.52 8.55
CA LEU A 236 15.53 -5.44 8.85
C LEU A 236 14.44 -5.32 7.77
N LYS A 237 14.82 -5.49 6.49
CA LYS A 237 13.86 -5.52 5.39
C LYS A 237 12.88 -6.68 5.54
N ALA A 238 13.38 -7.88 5.87
CA ALA A 238 12.54 -9.06 6.08
C ALA A 238 11.57 -8.87 7.26
N ASP A 239 12.00 -8.24 8.35
CA ASP A 239 11.15 -7.92 9.50
C ASP A 239 10.03 -6.94 9.10
N LEU A 240 10.36 -5.88 8.36
CA LEU A 240 9.36 -4.92 7.84
C LEU A 240 8.37 -5.59 6.88
N ASP A 241 8.86 -6.38 5.92
CA ASP A 241 8.03 -7.09 4.95
C ASP A 241 7.06 -8.06 5.68
N TYR A 242 7.53 -8.71 6.75
CA TYR A 242 6.70 -9.56 7.60
C TYR A 242 5.59 -8.76 8.32
N GLU A 243 5.92 -7.63 8.94
CA GLU A 243 4.93 -6.79 9.64
C GLU A 243 3.83 -6.28 8.71
N VAL A 244 4.21 -5.82 7.50
CA VAL A 244 3.24 -5.36 6.50
C VAL A 244 2.34 -6.51 6.05
N ASN A 245 2.91 -7.67 5.74
CA ASN A 245 2.13 -8.82 5.31
C ASN A 245 1.17 -9.31 6.39
N LEU A 246 1.62 -9.39 7.64
CA LEU A 246 0.78 -9.75 8.78
C LEU A 246 -0.38 -8.76 8.97
N LYS A 247 -0.10 -7.46 8.86
CA LYS A 247 -1.14 -6.42 8.95
C LYS A 247 -2.17 -6.55 7.84
N ALA A 248 -1.73 -6.77 6.60
CA ALA A 248 -2.62 -6.99 5.47
C ALA A 248 -3.50 -8.24 5.67
N GLU A 249 -2.93 -9.35 6.14
CA GLU A 249 -3.67 -10.57 6.43
C GLU A 249 -4.73 -10.36 7.53
N LEU A 250 -4.40 -9.62 8.59
CA LEU A 250 -5.34 -9.26 9.65
C LEU A 250 -6.49 -8.37 9.17
N GLU A 251 -6.20 -7.37 8.33
CA GLU A 251 -7.22 -6.49 7.75
C GLU A 251 -8.15 -7.27 6.81
N ILE A 252 -7.62 -8.18 6.00
CA ILE A 252 -8.41 -9.08 5.14
C ILE A 252 -9.31 -9.98 6.00
N ALA A 253 -8.77 -10.58 7.06
CA ALA A 253 -9.54 -11.43 7.96
C ALA A 253 -10.66 -10.64 8.67
N GLN A 254 -10.41 -9.39 9.06
CA GLN A 254 -11.44 -8.51 9.61
C GLN A 254 -12.51 -8.15 8.59
N LEU A 255 -12.12 -7.88 7.34
CA LEU A 255 -13.06 -7.62 6.26
C LEU A 255 -13.95 -8.83 6.00
N HIS A 256 -13.37 -10.04 5.96
CA HIS A 256 -14.12 -11.29 5.78
C HIS A 256 -15.19 -11.46 6.86
N ARG A 257 -14.81 -11.29 8.14
CA ARG A 257 -15.76 -11.36 9.27
C ARG A 257 -16.91 -10.36 9.15
N LYS A 258 -16.64 -9.13 8.69
CA LYS A 258 -17.70 -8.12 8.48
C LYS A 258 -18.63 -8.51 7.33
N VAL A 259 -18.09 -9.09 6.25
CA VAL A 259 -18.89 -9.61 5.13
C VAL A 259 -19.78 -10.75 5.59
N ASP A 260 -19.23 -11.71 6.36
CA ASP A 260 -20.01 -12.83 6.91
C ASP A 260 -21.14 -12.33 7.81
N GLN A 261 -20.85 -11.36 8.68
CA GLN A 261 -21.84 -10.76 9.57
C GLN A 261 -22.97 -10.06 8.79
N ILE A 262 -22.64 -9.38 7.69
CA ILE A 262 -23.64 -8.79 6.79
C ILE A 262 -24.46 -9.88 6.10
N TYR A 263 -23.82 -10.95 5.63
CA TYR A 263 -24.51 -12.09 5.04
C TYR A 263 -25.51 -12.71 6.01
N GLU A 264 -25.11 -12.90 7.27
CA GLU A 264 -26.01 -13.39 8.33
C GLU A 264 -27.17 -12.42 8.59
N ILE A 265 -26.92 -11.10 8.67
CA ILE A 265 -27.99 -10.10 8.87
C ILE A 265 -28.97 -10.11 7.69
N LEU A 266 -28.48 -10.24 6.46
CA LEU A 266 -29.31 -10.32 5.26
C LEU A 266 -30.13 -11.62 5.25
N GLN A 267 -29.55 -12.75 5.63
CA GLN A 267 -30.29 -14.01 5.77
C GLN A 267 -31.33 -13.95 6.90
N ALA A 268 -30.98 -13.39 8.06
CA ALA A 268 -31.89 -13.23 9.19
C ALA A 268 -33.09 -12.33 8.84
N LYS A 269 -32.89 -11.29 8.02
CA LYS A 269 -33.99 -10.47 7.48
C LYS A 269 -34.83 -11.18 6.42
N ARG A 270 -34.28 -12.15 5.70
CA ARG A 270 -35.02 -13.00 4.75
C ARG A 270 -35.88 -14.07 5.45
N GLY A 271 -35.43 -14.52 6.62
CA GLY A 271 -36.04 -15.61 7.41
C GLY A 271 -37.50 -15.49 7.89
N PRO A 272 -38.16 -14.31 7.95
CA PRO A 272 -39.60 -14.25 8.28
C PRO A 272 -40.54 -14.12 7.06
N LEU A 273 -40.05 -13.76 5.87
CA LEU A 273 -40.89 -13.48 4.70
C LEU A 273 -41.19 -14.72 3.84
N GLU A 274 -40.39 -15.79 3.95
CA GLU A 274 -40.64 -17.09 3.29
C GLU A 274 -41.44 -18.06 4.19
N ALA A 275 -41.84 -17.66 5.40
CA ALA A 275 -42.64 -18.49 6.33
C ALA A 275 -44.17 -18.43 6.06
N SER A 276 -44.58 -18.20 4.81
CA SER A 276 -45.95 -18.51 4.37
C SER A 276 -45.88 -19.83 3.59
N PRO A 277 -46.64 -20.86 3.97
CA PRO A 277 -46.45 -22.18 3.38
C PRO A 277 -46.86 -22.14 1.91
N PRO A 278 -46.05 -22.68 0.98
CA PRO A 278 -46.55 -22.92 -0.37
C PRO A 278 -47.62 -24.00 -0.25
N SER A 279 -48.84 -23.61 -0.61
CA SER A 279 -49.94 -24.52 -0.85
C SER A 279 -49.54 -25.54 -1.90
N GLY A 280 -49.32 -26.77 -1.46
CA GLY A 280 -49.42 -28.02 -2.22
C GLY A 280 -48.55 -28.16 -3.48
N ARG A 281 -47.53 -29.05 -3.42
CA ARG A 281 -47.54 -30.38 -4.07
C ARG A 281 -46.17 -31.06 -4.02
N SER A 282 -46.25 -32.36 -3.70
CA SER A 282 -45.36 -33.47 -4.06
C SER A 282 -43.90 -33.46 -3.59
N ALA A 283 -43.63 -34.33 -2.61
CA ALA A 283 -42.29 -34.78 -2.26
C ALA A 283 -41.60 -35.48 -3.44
N SER A 284 -40.32 -35.16 -3.66
CA SER A 284 -39.37 -35.98 -4.42
C SER A 284 -38.40 -36.66 -3.43
N PRO A 285 -37.91 -37.88 -3.73
CA PRO A 285 -37.16 -38.69 -2.77
C PRO A 285 -35.70 -38.19 -2.60
N PRO A 286 -34.98 -38.65 -1.56
CA PRO A 286 -33.66 -38.14 -1.21
C PRO A 286 -32.58 -38.59 -2.21
N ILE A 287 -31.61 -37.70 -2.47
CA ILE A 287 -30.42 -37.97 -3.28
C ILE A 287 -29.42 -38.77 -2.41
N GLU A 288 -28.97 -39.94 -2.89
CA GLU A 288 -27.91 -40.75 -2.28
C GLU A 288 -26.57 -40.00 -2.26
N MET A 289 -25.87 -40.09 -1.12
CA MET A 289 -24.48 -39.65 -0.98
C MET A 289 -23.57 -40.49 -1.88
N ILE A 290 -22.81 -39.82 -2.74
CA ILE A 290 -21.67 -40.42 -3.42
C ILE A 290 -20.45 -40.24 -2.50
N ASP A 291 -19.89 -41.37 -2.05
CA ASP A 291 -18.63 -41.45 -1.32
C ASP A 291 -17.48 -40.80 -2.11
N ALA A 292 -16.64 -40.03 -1.41
CA ALA A 292 -15.37 -39.55 -1.94
C ALA A 292 -14.36 -40.72 -1.99
N PRO A 293 -13.49 -40.81 -3.01
CA PRO A 293 -12.48 -41.85 -3.05
C PRO A 293 -11.30 -41.47 -2.14
N ASP A 294 -10.88 -42.44 -1.32
CA ASP A 294 -9.60 -42.40 -0.60
C ASP A 294 -8.44 -42.25 -1.60
N ILE A 295 -7.67 -41.17 -1.46
CA ILE A 295 -6.39 -41.02 -2.17
C ILE A 295 -5.27 -41.25 -1.17
N LEU A 296 -4.51 -42.32 -1.42
CA LEU A 296 -3.22 -42.67 -0.82
C LEU A 296 -2.12 -41.67 -1.18
#